data_AF-A0A947P183-F1
#
_entry.id   AF-A0A947P183-F1
#
_cell.length_a   1.000
_cell.length_b   1.000
_cell.length_c   1.000
_cell.angle_alpha   90.00
_cell.angle_beta   90.00
_cell.angle_gamma   90.00
#
_symmetry.space_group_name_H-M   'P 1'
#
loop_
_entity.id
_entity.type
_entity.pdbx_description
1 polymer ?
#
loop_
_entity_poly.entity_id
_entity_poly.type
_entity_poly.pdbx_seq_one_letter_code
_entity_poly.pdbx_strand_id
1 'polypeptide(L)'
;MEQKKLPDFVELVKRYNNLTNGQRAELRRVAAPDELALLPSFYHLIANLGQANDRWCRLAFFLPYVQHKENGPSFGRVLKQGSISEKRLFQVVRSQAPNDLLTLRRLAQQVKPTVDWSRFGKSLFFWTDSDISKKQLINDYFVSFEDHKDEKATA
;
A
#
# COMPACT_ATOMS: atom_id res chain seq x y z
N MET A 1 11.58 26.66 -9.95
CA MET A 1 10.87 25.74 -9.03
C MET A 1 11.49 24.36 -9.26
N GLU A 2 12.24 23.83 -8.29
CA GLU A 2 12.69 22.44 -8.38
C GLU A 2 11.46 21.53 -8.51
N GLN A 3 11.38 20.76 -9.60
CA GLN A 3 10.39 19.70 -9.69
C GLN A 3 10.72 18.70 -8.58
N LYS A 4 9.95 18.70 -7.49
CA LYS A 4 10.08 17.69 -6.44
C LYS A 4 9.76 16.33 -7.06
N LYS A 5 10.82 15.60 -7.44
CA LYS A 5 10.73 14.23 -7.92
C LYS A 5 10.04 13.39 -6.85
N LEU A 6 9.03 12.62 -7.25
CA LEU A 6 8.36 11.70 -6.34
C LEU A 6 9.37 10.69 -5.77
N PRO A 7 9.17 10.20 -4.54
CA PRO A 7 9.98 9.11 -4.01
C PRO A 7 9.94 7.88 -4.92
N ASP A 8 11.04 7.14 -4.96
CA ASP A 8 11.06 5.80 -5.55
C ASP A 8 10.45 4.81 -4.55
N PHE A 9 9.16 4.49 -4.77
CA PHE A 9 8.42 3.58 -3.92
C PHE A 9 8.89 2.12 -4.04
N VAL A 10 9.47 1.73 -5.17
CA VAL A 10 9.99 0.37 -5.38
C VAL A 10 11.32 0.20 -4.65
N GLU A 11 12.18 1.22 -4.66
CA GLU A 11 13.40 1.25 -3.86
C GLU A 11 13.11 1.11 -2.36
N LEU A 12 12.04 1.74 -1.86
CA LEU A 12 11.62 1.56 -0.47
C LEU A 12 11.32 0.08 -0.13
N VAL A 13 10.66 -0.65 -1.04
CA VAL A 13 10.39 -2.09 -0.86
C VAL A 13 11.69 -2.89 -0.84
N LYS A 14 12.62 -2.61 -1.75
CA LYS A 14 13.93 -3.27 -1.78
C LYS A 14 14.67 -3.09 -0.45
N ARG A 15 14.69 -1.87 0.08
CA ARG A 15 15.30 -1.57 1.38
C ARG A 15 14.64 -2.30 2.53
N TYR A 16 13.31 -2.33 2.57
CA TYR A 16 12.59 -3.12 3.57
C TYR A 16 12.97 -4.60 3.54
N ASN A 17 13.12 -5.18 2.35
CA ASN A 17 13.53 -6.57 2.19
C ASN A 17 14.97 -6.83 2.65
N ASN A 18 15.83 -5.81 2.59
CA ASN A 18 17.22 -5.87 3.05
C ASN A 18 17.38 -5.61 4.56
N LEU A 19 16.32 -5.22 5.27
CA LEU A 19 16.36 -5.07 6.73
C LEU A 19 16.53 -6.42 7.43
N THR A 20 17.18 -6.39 8.59
CA THR A 20 17.29 -7.58 9.44
C THR A 20 15.92 -8.06 9.92
N ASN A 21 15.83 -9.34 10.35
CA ASN A 21 14.59 -9.88 10.91
C ASN A 21 14.10 -9.10 12.13
N GLY A 22 15.01 -8.61 12.98
CA GLY A 22 14.67 -7.78 14.14
C GLY A 22 14.05 -6.45 13.73
N GLN A 23 14.66 -5.75 12.78
CA GLN A 23 14.15 -4.47 12.27
C GLN A 23 12.78 -4.63 11.58
N ARG A 24 12.59 -5.67 10.77
CA ARG A 24 11.27 -5.97 10.16
C ARG A 24 10.23 -6.32 11.21
N ALA A 25 10.61 -7.06 12.26
CA ALA A 25 9.72 -7.40 13.36
C ALA A 25 9.28 -6.16 14.15
N GLU A 26 10.18 -5.21 14.36
CA GLU A 26 9.88 -3.91 14.98
C GLU A 26 8.83 -3.14 14.17
N LEU A 27 9.09 -2.92 12.88
CA LEU A 27 8.16 -2.23 11.96
C LEU A 27 6.80 -2.93 11.84
N ARG A 28 6.76 -4.26 11.95
CA ARG A 28 5.51 -5.04 11.83
C ARG A 28 4.59 -4.87 13.05
N ARG A 29 5.14 -4.63 14.24
CA ARG A 29 4.39 -4.64 15.52
C ARG A 29 3.64 -3.34 15.83
N VAL A 30 3.92 -2.26 15.12
CA VAL A 30 3.28 -0.95 15.32
C VAL A 30 1.75 -1.05 15.22
N ALA A 31 1.05 -0.38 16.12
CA ALA A 31 -0.42 -0.38 16.12
C ALA A 31 -0.95 0.67 15.14
N ALA A 32 -0.28 1.81 15.02
CA ALA A 32 -0.66 2.94 14.16
C ALA A 32 0.52 3.47 13.33
N PRO A 33 0.26 4.21 12.23
CA PRO A 33 1.33 4.72 11.36
C PRO A 33 2.28 5.70 12.05
N ASP A 34 1.77 6.60 12.88
CA ASP A 34 2.53 7.65 13.58
C ASP A 34 3.58 7.08 14.55
N GLU A 35 3.32 5.92 15.15
CA GLU A 35 4.28 5.20 16.01
C GLU A 35 5.59 4.83 15.28
N LEU A 36 5.58 4.71 13.95
CA LEU A 36 6.78 4.41 13.17
C LEU A 36 7.86 5.49 13.33
N ALA A 37 7.46 6.75 13.55
CA ALA A 37 8.39 7.85 13.78
C ALA A 37 9.19 7.71 15.08
N LEU A 38 8.83 6.77 15.97
CA LEU A 38 9.53 6.50 17.22
C LEU A 38 10.53 5.33 17.10
N LEU A 39 10.60 4.67 15.94
CA LEU A 39 11.38 3.44 15.76
C LEU A 39 12.70 3.69 15.01
N PRO A 40 13.86 3.24 15.52
CA PRO A 40 15.12 3.32 14.79
C PRO A 40 15.07 2.63 13.42
N SER A 41 14.39 1.47 13.32
CA SER A 41 14.26 0.75 12.05
C SER A 41 13.57 1.57 10.96
N PHE A 42 12.68 2.50 11.32
CA PHE A 42 12.03 3.38 10.37
C PHE A 42 13.02 4.38 9.76
N TYR A 43 13.89 4.98 10.58
CA TYR A 43 14.92 5.89 10.09
C TYR A 43 15.97 5.19 9.25
N HIS A 44 16.35 3.96 9.60
CA HIS A 44 17.21 3.13 8.75
C HIS A 44 16.55 2.83 7.39
N LEU A 45 15.25 2.54 7.38
CA LEU A 45 14.49 2.26 6.16
C LEU A 45 14.48 3.45 5.20
N ILE A 46 14.19 4.66 5.69
CA ILE A 46 14.01 5.85 4.85
C ILE A 46 15.29 6.67 4.63
N ALA A 47 16.41 6.27 5.22
CA ALA A 47 17.68 6.99 5.15
C ALA A 47 18.03 7.34 3.69
N ASN A 48 18.32 8.61 3.40
CA ASN A 48 18.63 9.09 2.05
C ASN A 48 17.49 8.96 1.00
N LEU A 49 16.29 8.54 1.39
CA LEU A 49 15.11 8.56 0.50
C LEU A 49 14.22 9.79 0.73
N GLY A 50 14.17 10.31 1.95
CA GLY A 50 13.41 11.49 2.29
C GLY A 50 13.41 11.81 3.78
N GLN A 51 12.73 12.89 4.13
CA GLN A 51 12.55 13.31 5.52
C GLN A 51 11.36 12.59 6.16
N ALA A 52 11.55 12.09 7.39
CA ALA A 52 10.49 11.49 8.19
C ALA A 52 9.28 12.44 8.29
N ASN A 53 8.11 11.92 7.90
CA ASN A 53 6.80 12.58 8.02
C ASN A 53 5.70 11.52 7.88
N ASP A 54 4.45 11.94 8.06
CA ASP A 54 3.27 11.07 8.00
C ASP A 54 3.18 10.27 6.69
N ARG A 55 3.60 10.84 5.55
CA ARG A 55 3.55 10.13 4.27
C ARG A 55 4.49 8.92 4.25
N TRP A 56 5.69 9.05 4.82
CA TRP A 56 6.65 7.95 4.95
C TRP A 56 6.19 6.92 5.96
N CYS A 57 5.60 7.36 7.08
CA CYS A 57 4.98 6.47 8.05
C CYS A 57 3.88 5.61 7.40
N ARG A 58 3.00 6.22 6.59
CA ARG A 58 1.97 5.48 5.83
C ARG A 58 2.57 4.40 4.94
N LEU A 59 3.63 4.71 4.19
CA LEU A 59 4.28 3.71 3.34
C LEU A 59 4.84 2.55 4.15
N ALA A 60 5.62 2.85 5.19
CA ALA A 60 6.26 1.84 6.02
C ALA A 60 5.25 0.94 6.76
N PHE A 61 4.08 1.47 7.11
CA PHE A 61 3.00 0.74 7.77
C PHE A 61 2.43 -0.44 6.95
N PHE A 62 2.56 -0.39 5.62
CA PHE A 62 2.05 -1.42 4.71
C PHE A 62 3.11 -2.39 4.20
N LEU A 63 4.40 -2.04 4.25
CA LEU A 63 5.50 -2.87 3.75
C LEU A 63 5.50 -4.31 4.29
N PRO A 64 5.17 -4.59 5.56
CA PRO A 64 5.15 -5.97 6.07
C PRO A 64 4.07 -6.86 5.48
N TYR A 65 3.06 -6.28 4.83
CA TYR A 65 1.81 -6.97 4.48
C TYR A 65 1.52 -6.98 2.98
N VAL A 66 2.25 -6.20 2.18
CA VAL A 66 2.00 -6.04 0.74
C VAL A 66 3.28 -6.31 -0.04
N GLN A 67 3.25 -7.33 -0.90
CA GLN A 67 4.39 -7.71 -1.73
C GLN A 67 4.42 -6.90 -3.03
N HIS A 68 5.62 -6.73 -3.57
CA HIS A 68 5.83 -6.09 -4.86
C HIS A 68 5.93 -7.09 -5.99
N LYS A 69 5.19 -6.82 -7.07
CA LYS A 69 5.40 -7.39 -8.40
C LYS A 69 5.31 -6.27 -9.42
N GLU A 70 6.33 -6.14 -10.25
CA GLU A 70 6.32 -5.21 -11.39
C GLU A 70 5.14 -5.54 -12.32
N ASN A 71 4.41 -4.53 -12.78
CA ASN A 71 3.18 -4.69 -13.57
C ASN A 71 2.13 -5.59 -12.90
N GLY A 72 2.14 -5.67 -11.56
CA GLY A 72 1.14 -6.38 -10.77
C GLY A 72 -0.25 -5.73 -10.81
N PRO A 73 -1.29 -6.46 -10.38
CA PRO A 73 -2.64 -5.91 -10.31
C PRO A 73 -2.73 -4.71 -9.36
N SER A 74 -3.75 -3.87 -9.55
CA SER A 74 -4.07 -2.80 -8.61
C SER A 74 -4.57 -3.36 -7.28
N PHE A 75 -4.41 -2.58 -6.21
CA PHE A 75 -4.86 -3.01 -4.88
C PHE A 75 -6.37 -3.25 -4.83
N GLY A 76 -7.17 -2.40 -5.50
CA GLY A 76 -8.62 -2.59 -5.62
C GLY A 76 -9.00 -3.93 -6.28
N ARG A 77 -8.32 -4.30 -7.37
CA ARG A 77 -8.52 -5.59 -8.05
C ARG A 77 -8.17 -6.76 -7.13
N VAL A 78 -7.07 -6.68 -6.39
CA VAL A 78 -6.68 -7.74 -5.44
C VAL A 78 -7.69 -7.86 -4.29
N LEU A 79 -8.24 -6.75 -3.78
CA LEU A 79 -9.31 -6.81 -2.77
C LEU A 79 -10.56 -7.51 -3.31
N LYS A 80 -10.95 -7.24 -4.57
CA LYS A 80 -12.08 -7.91 -5.21
C LYS A 80 -11.84 -9.41 -5.37
N GLN A 81 -10.68 -9.80 -5.90
CA GLN A 81 -10.27 -11.19 -6.04
C GLN A 81 -10.18 -11.92 -4.68
N GLY A 82 -9.74 -11.21 -3.64
CA GLY A 82 -9.71 -11.68 -2.26
C GLY A 82 -11.07 -11.73 -1.55
N SER A 83 -12.18 -11.57 -2.29
CA SER A 83 -13.55 -11.63 -1.76
C SER A 83 -13.83 -10.65 -0.61
N ILE A 84 -13.17 -9.50 -0.60
CA ILE A 84 -13.50 -8.42 0.33
C ILE A 84 -14.83 -7.82 -0.11
N SER A 85 -15.80 -7.76 0.81
CA SER A 85 -17.11 -7.20 0.50
C SER A 85 -17.06 -5.69 0.24
N GLU A 86 -17.95 -5.22 -0.63
CA GLU A 86 -18.13 -3.80 -0.92
C GLU A 86 -18.37 -2.99 0.36
N LYS A 87 -19.19 -3.51 1.28
CA LYS A 87 -19.43 -2.90 2.59
C LYS A 87 -18.12 -2.60 3.33
N ARG A 88 -17.18 -3.54 3.37
CA ARG A 88 -15.88 -3.36 4.05
C ARG A 88 -14.99 -2.37 3.32
N LEU A 89 -15.01 -2.37 1.98
CA LEU A 89 -14.30 -1.36 1.19
C LEU A 89 -14.84 0.05 1.46
N PHE A 90 -16.17 0.21 1.43
CA PHE A 90 -16.80 1.51 1.66
C PHE A 90 -16.64 2.01 3.11
N GLN A 91 -16.51 1.10 4.08
CA GLN A 91 -16.11 1.47 5.44
C GLN A 91 -14.72 2.09 5.48
N VAL A 92 -13.75 1.54 4.75
CA VAL A 92 -12.38 2.10 4.69
C VAL A 92 -12.37 3.50 4.10
N VAL A 93 -12.93 3.68 2.89
CA VAL A 93 -12.83 4.94 2.15
C VAL A 93 -13.58 6.09 2.83
N ARG A 94 -14.67 5.79 3.55
CA ARG A 94 -15.45 6.79 4.30
C ARG A 94 -14.89 7.07 5.70
N SER A 95 -13.95 6.25 6.18
CA SER A 95 -13.31 6.48 7.47
C SER A 95 -12.30 7.63 7.40
N GLN A 96 -12.04 8.22 8.56
CA GLN A 96 -11.02 9.26 8.75
C GLN A 96 -9.75 8.67 9.35
N ALA A 97 -8.65 9.41 9.26
CA ALA A 97 -7.39 9.04 9.88
C ALA A 97 -7.56 8.92 11.42
N PRO A 98 -6.91 7.91 12.05
CA PRO A 98 -6.09 6.85 11.45
C PRO A 98 -6.92 5.61 11.02
N ASN A 99 -8.22 5.56 11.33
CA ASN A 99 -9.06 4.37 11.20
C ASN A 99 -9.17 3.84 9.77
N ASP A 100 -9.12 4.72 8.77
CA ASP A 100 -9.07 4.33 7.36
C ASP A 100 -7.86 3.45 7.05
N LEU A 101 -6.66 3.88 7.41
CA LEU A 101 -5.41 3.14 7.20
C LEU A 101 -5.32 1.89 8.07
N LEU A 102 -5.80 1.95 9.32
CA LEU A 102 -5.85 0.78 10.20
C LEU A 102 -6.73 -0.31 9.58
N THR A 103 -7.91 0.08 9.08
CA THR A 103 -8.85 -0.87 8.46
C THR A 103 -8.32 -1.36 7.12
N LEU A 104 -7.73 -0.49 6.30
CA LEU A 104 -7.08 -0.87 5.04
C LEU A 104 -5.95 -1.87 5.26
N ARG A 105 -5.12 -1.69 6.31
CA ARG A 105 -4.07 -2.65 6.68
C ARG A 105 -4.65 -4.02 7.05
N ARG A 106 -5.76 -4.06 7.80
CA ARG A 106 -6.44 -5.33 8.12
C ARG A 106 -6.91 -6.06 6.86
N LEU A 107 -7.39 -5.32 5.85
CA LEU A 107 -7.72 -5.91 4.55
C LEU A 107 -6.48 -6.47 3.86
N ALA A 108 -5.37 -5.73 3.86
CA ALA A 108 -4.09 -6.20 3.31
C ALA A 108 -3.60 -7.48 4.02
N GLN A 109 -3.67 -7.53 5.35
CA GLN A 109 -3.31 -8.73 6.13
C GLN A 109 -4.15 -9.95 5.77
N GLN A 110 -5.44 -9.75 5.49
CA GLN A 110 -6.35 -10.82 5.11
C GLN A 110 -6.03 -11.38 3.72
N VAL A 111 -5.83 -10.51 2.72
CA VAL A 111 -5.67 -10.95 1.32
C VAL A 111 -4.21 -11.18 0.91
N LYS A 112 -3.24 -10.73 1.72
CA LYS A 112 -1.79 -10.82 1.48
C LYS A 112 -1.42 -10.40 0.04
N PRO A 113 -1.73 -9.16 -0.34
CA PRO A 113 -1.73 -8.73 -1.73
C PRO A 113 -0.31 -8.69 -2.32
N THR A 114 -0.22 -9.00 -3.61
CA THR A 114 0.95 -8.77 -4.45
C THR A 114 0.57 -7.76 -5.53
N VAL A 115 1.17 -6.57 -5.49
CA VAL A 115 0.77 -5.41 -6.34
C VAL A 115 1.99 -4.68 -6.91
N ASP A 116 1.73 -3.79 -7.86
CA ASP A 116 2.73 -2.81 -8.29
C ASP A 116 2.87 -1.68 -7.26
N TRP A 117 4.00 -1.65 -6.56
CA TRP A 117 4.29 -0.65 -5.52
C TRP A 117 4.59 0.73 -6.09
N SER A 118 4.95 0.86 -7.36
CA SER A 118 5.10 2.17 -8.00
C SER A 118 3.76 2.94 -7.97
N ARG A 119 2.65 2.22 -8.19
CA ARG A 119 1.29 2.75 -8.15
C ARG A 119 0.74 2.79 -6.73
N PHE A 120 0.82 1.66 -6.03
CA PHE A 120 0.24 1.53 -4.69
C PHE A 120 0.94 2.44 -3.66
N GLY A 121 2.28 2.54 -3.72
CA GLY A 121 3.05 3.46 -2.89
C GLY A 121 2.63 4.91 -3.11
N LYS A 122 2.45 5.33 -4.37
CA LYS A 122 1.94 6.68 -4.69
C LYS A 122 0.56 6.91 -4.06
N SER A 123 -0.35 5.94 -4.16
CA SER A 123 -1.68 6.04 -3.55
C SER A 123 -1.63 6.22 -2.04
N LEU A 124 -0.78 5.45 -1.34
CA LEU A 124 -0.56 5.56 0.11
C LEU A 124 0.08 6.90 0.50
N PHE A 125 1.07 7.34 -0.28
CA PHE A 125 1.80 8.58 -0.03
C PHE A 125 0.86 9.79 -0.01
N PHE A 126 -0.11 9.84 -0.91
CA PHE A 126 -1.11 10.91 -1.01
C PHE A 126 -2.47 10.59 -0.38
N TRP A 127 -2.59 9.49 0.38
CA TRP A 127 -3.87 8.95 0.85
C TRP A 127 -4.75 9.95 1.59
N THR A 128 -4.15 10.81 2.43
CA THR A 128 -4.86 11.81 3.25
C THR A 128 -4.90 13.19 2.61
N ASP A 129 -4.19 13.39 1.50
CA ASP A 129 -4.03 14.70 0.89
C ASP A 129 -5.24 15.09 0.04
N SER A 130 -5.96 14.09 -0.48
CA SER A 130 -7.22 14.23 -1.19
C SER A 130 -7.95 12.88 -1.30
N ASP A 131 -9.22 12.91 -1.69
CA ASP A 131 -9.99 11.69 -1.96
C ASP A 131 -9.60 10.97 -3.26
N ILE A 132 -8.63 11.46 -4.04
CA ILE A 132 -8.26 10.87 -5.34
C ILE A 132 -7.80 9.42 -5.17
N SER A 133 -6.92 9.14 -4.20
CA SER A 133 -6.44 7.77 -3.93
C SER A 133 -7.59 6.83 -3.52
N LYS A 134 -8.54 7.34 -2.73
CA LYS A 134 -9.72 6.58 -2.30
C LYS A 134 -10.67 6.30 -3.47
N LYS A 135 -10.92 7.28 -4.33
CA LYS A 135 -11.71 7.12 -5.56
C LYS A 135 -11.06 6.14 -6.53
N GLN A 136 -9.75 6.20 -6.72
CA GLN A 136 -9.03 5.24 -7.55
C GLN A 136 -9.15 3.82 -7.00
N LEU A 137 -9.02 3.64 -5.69
CA LEU A 137 -9.21 2.34 -5.05
C LEU A 137 -10.60 1.74 -5.33
N ILE A 138 -11.65 2.57 -5.24
CA ILE A 138 -13.03 2.15 -5.57
C ILE A 138 -13.13 1.80 -7.05
N ASN A 139 -12.62 2.67 -7.92
CA ASN A 139 -12.66 2.45 -9.37
C ASN A 139 -11.97 1.12 -9.75
N ASP A 140 -10.77 0.89 -9.24
CA ASP A 140 -10.00 -0.34 -9.47
C ASP A 140 -10.74 -1.60 -8.98
N TYR A 141 -11.52 -1.49 -7.90
CA TYR A 141 -12.29 -2.60 -7.34
C TYR A 141 -13.50 -3.00 -8.21
N PHE A 142 -14.15 -2.04 -8.87
CA PHE A 142 -15.36 -2.26 -9.67
C PHE A 142 -15.11 -2.36 -11.18
N VAL A 143 -14.21 -1.54 -11.71
CA VAL A 143 -13.96 -1.36 -13.16
C VAL A 143 -12.78 -2.22 -13.60
N SER A 144 -12.51 -3.32 -12.90
CA SER A 144 -11.57 -4.33 -13.41
C SER A 144 -12.13 -4.85 -14.73
N PHE A 145 -11.57 -4.36 -15.85
CA PHE A 145 -11.84 -4.88 -17.18
C PHE A 145 -11.80 -6.40 -17.10
N GLU A 146 -12.86 -7.03 -17.60
CA GLU A 146 -12.81 -8.42 -17.99
C GLU A 146 -11.58 -8.55 -18.88
N ASP A 147 -10.51 -9.17 -18.36
CA ASP A 147 -9.49 -9.72 -19.25
C ASP A 147 -10.30 -10.62 -20.18
N HIS A 148 -10.32 -10.27 -21.47
CA HIS A 148 -10.88 -11.10 -22.50
C HIS A 148 -10.51 -12.55 -22.17
N LYS A 149 -11.55 -13.36 -21.90
CA LYS A 149 -11.46 -14.78 -22.17
C LYS A 149 -11.13 -14.88 -23.65
N ASP A 150 -9.86 -14.91 -23.98
CA ASP A 150 -9.43 -15.53 -25.22
C ASP A 150 -9.75 -17.02 -25.04
N GLU A 151 -10.94 -17.38 -25.54
CA GLU A 151 -11.09 -18.55 -26.41
C GLU A 151 -9.76 -18.74 -27.16
N LYS A 152 -9.04 -19.84 -27.02
CA LYS A 152 -9.50 -21.19 -27.36
C LYS A 152 -8.78 -22.23 -26.52
N ALA A 153 -9.54 -22.93 -25.68
CA ALA A 153 -9.44 -24.38 -25.66
C ALA A 153 -10.21 -24.92 -26.88
N THR A 154 -9.74 -26.04 -27.44
CA THR A 154 -10.37 -26.86 -28.50
C THR A 154 -10.18 -26.39 -29.95
N ALA A 155 -9.11 -26.89 -30.59
CA ALA A 155 -9.14 -27.77 -31.77
C ALA A 155 -7.70 -28.02 -32.26
#